data_AF-X1GZQ1-F1
#
_entry.id   AF-X1GZQ1-F1
#
_cell.length_a   1.000
_cell.length_b   1.000
_cell.length_c   1.000
_cell.angle_alpha   90.00
_cell.angle_beta   90.00
_cell.angle_gamma   90.00
#
_symmetry.space_group_name_H-M   'P 1'
#
loop_
_entity.id
_entity.type
_entity.pdbx_description
1 polymer ?
#
loop_
_entity_poly.entity_id
_entity_poly.type
_entity_poly.pdbx_seq_one_letter_code
_entity_poly.pdbx_strand_id
1 'polypeptide(L)'
;MSQPDQSQRQEPALDWGRQEEAKKYARARLWLAFGDLALAGILLLLLVFGGLSQRLAGLFTLPVVPGASLYLVILMVAYGVLSSPLSYYCGFVLPRRYGLSIQKLTGWLGDRAKAGGLGLAFGAGMVAVIYWFIINFPAVWWLFSWGAVILLGLILANLTPVIIVPLFFKMEPLSDPDLKLR
;
A
#
# COMPACT_ATOMS: atom_id res chain seq x y z
N MET A 1 -5.67 -43.36 36.22
CA MET A 1 -4.78 -42.86 35.16
C MET A 1 -5.53 -42.99 33.84
N SER A 2 -6.28 -41.95 33.48
CA SER A 2 -7.13 -41.92 32.27
C SER A 2 -6.25 -41.58 31.08
N GLN A 3 -6.16 -42.46 30.09
CA GLN A 3 -5.43 -42.20 28.85
C GLN A 3 -6.08 -41.01 28.13
N PRO A 4 -5.30 -40.02 27.64
CA PRO A 4 -5.85 -38.92 26.88
C PRO A 4 -6.37 -39.45 25.54
N ASP A 5 -7.65 -39.15 25.28
CA ASP A 5 -8.40 -39.45 24.07
C ASP A 5 -7.62 -39.02 22.80
N GLN A 6 -7.10 -40.01 22.07
CA GLN A 6 -6.34 -39.81 20.83
C GLN A 6 -7.23 -39.69 19.58
N SER A 7 -8.56 -39.60 19.73
CA SER A 7 -9.49 -39.63 18.59
C SER A 7 -9.59 -38.33 17.77
N GLN A 8 -8.89 -37.24 18.12
CA GLN A 8 -9.12 -35.92 17.51
C GLN A 8 -7.88 -35.14 17.06
N ARG A 9 -6.84 -35.81 16.53
CA ARG A 9 -5.85 -35.15 15.67
C ARG A 9 -5.84 -35.79 14.28
N GLN A 10 -6.98 -35.73 13.60
CA GLN A 10 -6.98 -35.83 12.14
C GLN A 10 -6.35 -34.54 11.61
N GLU A 11 -5.11 -34.59 11.14
CA GLU A 11 -4.60 -33.51 10.30
C GLU A 11 -5.60 -33.30 9.17
N PRO A 12 -6.07 -32.06 8.91
CA PRO A 12 -7.03 -31.82 7.84
C PRO A 12 -6.40 -32.32 6.54
N ALA A 13 -6.99 -33.37 5.97
CA ALA A 13 -6.49 -33.99 4.75
C ALA A 13 -6.34 -32.89 3.68
N LEU A 14 -5.10 -32.68 3.24
CA LEU A 14 -4.78 -31.61 2.31
C LEU A 14 -5.45 -31.88 0.97
N ASP A 15 -6.40 -31.02 0.61
CA ASP A 15 -7.07 -31.08 -0.69
C ASP A 15 -6.09 -30.65 -1.80
N TRP A 16 -5.56 -31.65 -2.51
CA TRP A 16 -4.61 -31.46 -3.61
C TRP A 16 -5.14 -30.54 -4.71
N GLY A 17 -6.45 -30.57 -4.99
CA GLY A 17 -7.08 -29.69 -5.98
C GLY A 17 -6.97 -28.22 -5.59
N ARG A 18 -7.29 -27.90 -4.33
CA ARG A 18 -7.11 -26.54 -3.79
C ARG A 18 -5.66 -26.09 -3.77
N GLN A 19 -4.72 -27.01 -3.52
CA GLN A 19 -3.29 -26.67 -3.57
C GLN A 19 -2.84 -26.28 -4.99
N GLU A 20 -3.34 -26.96 -6.02
CA GLU A 20 -3.02 -26.61 -7.40
C GLU A 20 -3.59 -25.24 -7.79
N GLU A 21 -4.83 -24.94 -7.40
CA GLU A 21 -5.43 -23.62 -7.61
C GLU A 21 -4.64 -22.53 -6.89
N ALA A 22 -4.25 -22.77 -5.64
CA ALA A 22 -3.41 -21.85 -4.87
C ALA A 22 -2.06 -21.59 -5.56
N LYS A 23 -1.42 -22.62 -6.12
CA LYS A 23 -0.17 -22.48 -6.90
C LYS A 23 -0.38 -21.65 -8.17
N LYS A 24 -1.48 -21.86 -8.91
CA LYS A 24 -1.81 -21.10 -10.12
C LYS A 24 -2.08 -19.62 -9.78
N TYR A 25 -2.85 -19.36 -8.73
CA TYR A 25 -3.12 -18.01 -8.22
C TYR A 25 -1.82 -17.32 -7.80
N ALA A 26 -0.98 -17.98 -6.99
CA ALA A 26 0.29 -17.44 -6.51
C ALA A 26 1.24 -17.11 -7.68
N ARG A 27 1.33 -17.99 -8.67
CA ARG A 27 2.14 -17.75 -9.88
C ARG A 27 1.64 -16.55 -10.67
N ALA A 28 0.32 -16.43 -10.90
CA ALA A 28 -0.25 -15.29 -11.60
C ALA A 28 0.02 -13.97 -10.86
N ARG A 29 -0.15 -13.97 -9.53
CA ARG A 29 0.15 -12.81 -8.68
C ARG A 29 1.63 -12.42 -8.73
N LEU A 30 2.52 -13.41 -8.76
CA LEU A 30 3.97 -13.17 -8.87
C LEU A 30 4.34 -12.52 -10.21
N TRP A 31 3.80 -13.01 -11.33
CA TRP A 31 4.05 -12.41 -12.64
C TRP A 31 3.55 -10.96 -12.72
N LEU A 32 2.40 -10.67 -12.12
CA LEU A 32 1.88 -9.29 -12.04
C LEU A 32 2.79 -8.41 -11.20
N ALA A 33 3.33 -8.91 -10.09
CA ALA A 33 4.28 -8.18 -9.27
C ALA A 33 5.60 -7.91 -10.01
N PHE A 34 6.11 -8.88 -10.78
CA PHE A 34 7.26 -8.65 -11.65
C PHE A 34 6.98 -7.62 -12.75
N GLY A 35 5.78 -7.63 -13.34
CA GLY A 35 5.36 -6.62 -14.31
C GLY A 35 5.33 -5.22 -13.70
N ASP A 36 4.81 -5.08 -12.49
CA ASP A 36 4.76 -3.81 -11.77
C ASP A 36 6.15 -3.31 -11.38
N LEU A 37 7.03 -4.22 -10.93
CA LEU A 37 8.43 -3.93 -10.65
C LEU A 37 9.19 -3.50 -11.92
N ALA A 38 8.98 -4.19 -13.04
CA ALA A 38 9.59 -3.83 -14.32
C ALA A 38 9.10 -2.44 -14.78
N LEU A 39 7.81 -2.15 -14.63
CA LEU A 39 7.24 -0.84 -14.94
C LEU A 39 7.88 0.27 -14.10
N ALA A 40 8.03 0.05 -12.78
CA ALA A 40 8.71 0.98 -11.89
C ALA A 40 10.18 1.17 -12.29
N GLY A 41 10.88 0.09 -12.61
CA GLY A 41 12.27 0.12 -13.07
C GLY A 41 12.44 0.90 -14.38
N ILE A 42 11.58 0.66 -15.37
CA ILE A 42 11.59 1.40 -16.64
C ILE A 42 11.33 2.88 -16.40
N LEU A 43 10.32 3.22 -15.59
CA LEU A 43 10.03 4.61 -15.25
C LEU A 43 11.24 5.28 -14.59
N LEU A 44 11.89 4.61 -13.64
CA LEU A 44 13.09 5.10 -12.98
C LEU A 44 14.25 5.30 -13.97
N LEU A 45 14.50 4.35 -14.86
CA LEU A 45 15.52 4.48 -15.91
C LEU A 45 15.21 5.66 -16.84
N LEU A 46 13.95 5.88 -17.21
CA LEU A 46 13.54 7.04 -18.01
C LEU A 46 13.73 8.36 -17.25
N LEU A 47 13.49 8.39 -15.94
CA LEU A 47 13.73 9.58 -15.12
C LEU A 47 15.22 9.94 -15.03
N VAL A 48 16.07 8.93 -14.83
CA VAL A 48 17.53 9.10 -14.65
C VAL A 48 18.22 9.39 -15.98
N PHE A 49 17.98 8.58 -17.01
CA PHE A 49 18.69 8.66 -18.28
C PHE A 49 17.96 9.46 -19.36
N GLY A 50 16.63 9.54 -19.29
CA GLY A 50 15.81 10.21 -20.31
C GLY A 50 15.68 11.72 -20.12
N GLY A 51 16.24 12.28 -19.05
CA GLY A 51 16.13 13.72 -18.73
C GLY A 51 14.71 14.18 -18.39
N LEU A 52 13.75 13.26 -18.25
CA LEU A 52 12.35 13.56 -17.95
C LEU A 52 12.22 14.27 -16.60
N SER A 53 13.07 13.91 -15.63
CA SER A 53 13.12 14.56 -14.33
C SER A 53 13.43 16.06 -14.43
N GLN A 54 14.47 16.43 -15.18
CA GLN A 54 14.87 17.84 -15.37
C GLN A 54 13.81 18.63 -16.12
N ARG A 55 13.21 18.04 -17.16
CA ARG A 55 12.10 18.67 -17.89
C ARG A 55 10.91 18.93 -16.98
N LEU A 56 10.52 17.95 -16.17
CA LEU A 56 9.39 18.06 -15.25
C LEU A 56 9.65 19.09 -14.14
N ALA A 57 10.86 19.09 -13.56
CA ALA A 57 11.24 20.09 -12.56
C ALA A 57 11.27 21.51 -13.15
N GLY A 58 11.70 21.66 -14.40
CA GLY A 58 11.73 22.95 -15.12
C GLY A 58 10.36 23.51 -15.51
N LEU A 59 9.27 22.74 -15.41
CA LEU A 59 7.91 23.23 -15.69
C LEU A 59 7.37 24.15 -14.60
N PHE A 60 7.95 24.13 -13.40
CA PHE A 60 7.46 24.86 -12.24
C PHE A 60 8.54 25.76 -11.66
N THR A 61 8.22 27.03 -11.43
CA THR A 61 9.08 28.01 -10.74
C THR A 61 8.61 28.20 -9.30
N LEU A 62 8.60 27.12 -8.53
CA LEU A 62 8.17 27.12 -7.14
C LEU A 62 9.37 27.17 -6.17
N PRO A 63 9.17 27.67 -4.93
CA PRO A 63 10.15 27.47 -3.86
C PRO A 63 10.44 25.98 -3.66
N VAL A 64 11.64 25.67 -3.16
CA VAL A 64 12.17 24.29 -3.08
C VAL A 64 11.21 23.33 -2.37
N VAL A 65 10.61 23.74 -1.25
CA VAL A 65 9.70 22.88 -0.45
C VAL A 65 8.42 22.51 -1.22
N PRO A 66 7.55 23.46 -1.62
CA PRO A 66 6.34 23.13 -2.39
C PRO A 66 6.65 22.53 -3.77
N GLY A 67 7.78 22.91 -4.38
CA GLY A 67 8.24 22.33 -5.64
C GLY A 67 8.57 20.84 -5.52
N ALA A 68 9.32 20.44 -4.49
CA ALA A 68 9.66 19.04 -4.23
C ALA A 68 8.42 18.20 -3.91
N SER A 69 7.49 18.73 -3.09
CA SER A 69 6.23 18.04 -2.78
C SER A 69 5.35 17.86 -4.02
N LEU A 70 5.19 18.90 -4.83
CA LEU A 70 4.40 18.82 -6.07
C LEU A 70 5.03 17.83 -7.06
N TYR A 71 6.35 17.86 -7.21
CA TYR A 71 7.08 16.92 -8.05
C TYR A 71 6.81 15.47 -7.63
N LEU A 72 6.91 15.16 -6.33
CA LEU A 72 6.58 13.83 -5.82
C LEU A 72 5.13 13.45 -6.13
N VAL A 73 4.17 14.34 -5.90
CA VAL A 73 2.75 14.08 -6.19
C VAL A 73 2.55 13.74 -7.65
N ILE A 74 3.17 14.49 -8.58
CA ILE A 74 3.07 14.21 -10.01
C ILE A 74 3.63 12.82 -10.33
N LEU A 75 4.79 12.46 -9.76
CA LEU A 75 5.37 11.13 -9.98
C LEU A 75 4.49 10.00 -9.43
N MET A 76 3.94 10.18 -8.21
CA MET A 76 3.05 9.19 -7.60
C MET A 76 1.77 9.01 -8.41
N VAL A 77 1.17 10.11 -8.89
CA VAL A 77 -0.02 10.06 -9.75
C VAL A 77 0.32 9.41 -11.09
N ALA A 78 1.41 9.81 -11.75
CA ALA A 78 1.83 9.24 -13.03
C ALA A 78 2.08 7.73 -12.93
N TYR A 79 2.82 7.29 -11.90
CA TYR A 79 3.05 5.87 -11.66
C TYR A 79 1.77 5.13 -11.28
N GLY A 80 0.90 5.73 -10.46
CA GLY A 80 -0.39 5.16 -10.10
C GLY A 80 -1.31 4.95 -11.31
N VAL A 81 -1.33 5.90 -12.24
CA VAL A 81 -2.08 5.78 -13.51
C VAL A 81 -1.48 4.68 -14.38
N LEU A 82 -0.15 4.65 -14.51
CA LEU A 82 0.54 3.70 -15.37
C LEU A 82 0.43 2.24 -14.86
N SER A 83 0.51 2.05 -13.54
CA SER A 83 0.33 0.76 -12.88
C SER A 83 -1.14 0.36 -12.72
N SER A 84 -2.10 1.29 -12.92
CA SER A 84 -3.52 1.06 -12.69
C SER A 84 -4.09 -0.19 -13.38
N PRO A 85 -3.73 -0.57 -14.63
CA PRO A 85 -4.28 -1.77 -15.26
C PRO A 85 -3.79 -3.06 -14.58
N LEU A 86 -2.52 -3.11 -14.20
CA LEU A 86 -1.94 -4.24 -13.46
C LEU A 86 -2.57 -4.34 -12.07
N SER A 87 -2.70 -3.19 -11.42
CA SER A 87 -3.31 -3.03 -10.10
C SER A 87 -4.77 -3.47 -10.07
N TYR A 88 -5.54 -3.15 -11.12
CA TYR A 88 -6.91 -3.59 -11.33
C TYR A 88 -7.00 -5.10 -11.52
N TYR A 89 -6.18 -5.65 -12.40
CA TYR A 89 -6.20 -7.09 -12.64
C TYR A 89 -5.79 -7.89 -11.39
N CYS A 90 -4.70 -7.51 -10.74
CA CYS A 90 -4.19 -8.17 -9.54
C CYS A 90 -5.12 -8.02 -8.32
N GLY A 91 -5.69 -6.82 -8.13
CA GLY A 91 -6.46 -6.50 -6.94
C GLY A 91 -7.96 -6.82 -7.02
N PHE A 92 -8.53 -6.85 -8.23
CA PHE A 92 -9.98 -7.03 -8.40
C PHE A 92 -10.32 -8.28 -9.22
N VAL A 93 -9.76 -8.40 -10.43
CA VAL A 93 -10.12 -9.49 -11.36
C VAL A 93 -9.62 -10.84 -10.87
N LEU A 94 -8.35 -10.92 -10.49
CA LEU A 94 -7.71 -12.17 -10.12
C LEU A 94 -8.32 -12.80 -8.84
N PRO A 95 -8.52 -12.06 -7.72
CA PRO A 95 -9.13 -12.65 -6.53
C PRO A 95 -10.58 -13.10 -6.77
N ARG A 96 -11.36 -12.34 -7.55
CA ARG A 96 -12.73 -12.72 -7.92
C ARG A 96 -12.77 -14.00 -8.74
N ARG A 97 -11.83 -14.17 -9.69
CA ARG A 97 -11.76 -15.38 -10.53
C ARG A 97 -11.55 -16.66 -9.72
N TYR A 98 -10.84 -16.57 -8.60
CA TYR A 98 -10.58 -17.68 -7.69
C TYR A 98 -11.56 -17.72 -6.49
N GLY A 99 -12.65 -16.93 -6.53
CA GLY A 99 -13.64 -16.90 -5.44
C GLY A 99 -13.14 -16.31 -4.12
N LEU A 100 -11.98 -15.64 -4.13
CA LEU A 100 -11.33 -15.06 -2.94
C LEU A 100 -11.85 -13.65 -2.58
N SER A 101 -12.70 -13.06 -3.41
CA SER A 101 -13.27 -11.73 -3.14
C SER A 101 -14.71 -11.61 -3.64
N ILE A 102 -15.55 -11.06 -2.77
CA ILE A 102 -16.94 -10.66 -3.06
C ILE A 102 -17.08 -9.13 -3.23
N GLN A 103 -15.99 -8.37 -3.10
CA GLN A 103 -15.99 -6.91 -3.12
C GLN A 103 -16.51 -6.38 -4.46
N LYS A 104 -17.47 -5.43 -4.46
CA LYS A 104 -18.00 -4.76 -5.66
C LYS A 104 -16.96 -3.82 -6.30
N LEU A 105 -17.06 -3.57 -7.61
CA LEU A 105 -16.15 -2.68 -8.33
C LEU A 105 -16.12 -1.27 -7.74
N THR A 106 -17.30 -0.73 -7.38
CA THR A 106 -17.43 0.60 -6.76
C THR A 106 -16.73 0.67 -5.41
N GLY A 107 -16.85 -0.38 -4.60
CA GLY A 107 -16.14 -0.48 -3.33
C GLY A 107 -14.62 -0.53 -3.54
N TRP A 108 -14.17 -1.38 -4.47
CA TRP A 108 -12.76 -1.47 -4.82
C TRP A 108 -12.17 -0.14 -5.30
N LEU A 109 -12.86 0.55 -6.21
CA LEU A 109 -12.40 1.85 -6.72
C LEU A 109 -12.41 2.92 -5.62
N GLY A 110 -13.43 2.93 -4.76
CA GLY A 110 -13.50 3.81 -3.60
C GLY A 110 -12.32 3.61 -2.64
N ASP A 111 -11.97 2.36 -2.35
CA ASP A 111 -10.82 2.05 -1.50
C ASP A 111 -9.49 2.43 -2.18
N ARG A 112 -9.36 2.24 -3.50
CA ARG A 112 -8.19 2.72 -4.24
C ARG A 112 -8.06 4.23 -4.23
N ALA A 113 -9.15 4.97 -4.41
CA ALA A 113 -9.15 6.43 -4.36
C ALA A 113 -8.81 6.95 -2.95
N LYS A 114 -9.40 6.35 -1.90
CA LYS A 114 -9.06 6.66 -0.49
C LYS A 114 -7.58 6.41 -0.22
N ALA A 115 -7.09 5.20 -0.51
CA ALA A 115 -5.69 4.83 -0.28
C ALA A 115 -4.72 5.73 -1.05
N GLY A 116 -5.03 6.03 -2.32
CA GLY A 116 -4.25 6.97 -3.14
C GLY A 116 -4.24 8.37 -2.55
N GLY A 117 -5.39 8.92 -2.15
CA GLY A 117 -5.50 10.24 -1.53
C GLY A 117 -4.71 10.36 -0.23
N LEU A 118 -4.83 9.37 0.67
CA LEU A 118 -4.01 9.32 1.89
C LEU A 118 -2.52 9.22 1.56
N GLY A 119 -2.15 8.36 0.63
CA GLY A 119 -0.76 8.19 0.21
C GLY A 119 -0.15 9.48 -0.36
N LEU A 120 -0.89 10.20 -1.20
CA LEU A 120 -0.47 11.49 -1.74
C LEU A 120 -0.32 12.55 -0.64
N ALA A 121 -1.30 12.64 0.27
CA ALA A 121 -1.25 13.60 1.37
C ALA A 121 -0.06 13.36 2.29
N PHE A 122 0.15 12.12 2.73
CA PHE A 122 1.30 11.76 3.57
C PHE A 122 2.63 11.91 2.84
N GLY A 123 2.71 11.46 1.59
CA GLY A 123 3.93 11.59 0.78
C GLY A 123 4.34 13.05 0.58
N ALA A 124 3.40 13.89 0.14
CA ALA A 124 3.63 15.32 -0.08
C ALA A 124 4.01 16.06 1.20
N GLY A 125 3.29 15.80 2.30
CA GLY A 125 3.57 16.40 3.61
C GLY A 125 4.91 15.98 4.18
N MET A 126 5.26 14.69 4.06
CA MET A 126 6.56 14.18 4.53
C MET A 126 7.71 14.81 3.75
N VAL A 127 7.62 14.88 2.42
CA VAL A 127 8.64 15.55 1.60
C VAL A 127 8.75 17.03 1.98
N ALA A 128 7.63 17.71 2.21
CA ALA A 128 7.65 19.12 2.61
C ALA A 128 8.43 19.32 3.91
N VAL A 129 8.14 18.49 4.93
CA VAL A 129 8.81 18.54 6.25
C VAL A 129 10.30 18.23 6.12
N ILE A 130 10.67 17.19 5.37
CA ILE A 130 12.08 16.81 5.18
C ILE A 130 12.85 17.94 4.47
N TYR A 131 12.33 18.48 3.37
CA TYR A 131 12.99 19.58 2.65
C TYR A 131 13.06 20.85 3.50
N TRP A 132 12.05 21.11 4.33
CA TRP A 132 12.11 22.20 5.28
C TRP A 132 13.26 22.03 6.29
N PHE A 133 13.49 20.81 6.82
CA PHE A 133 14.64 20.54 7.67
C PHE A 133 15.98 20.67 6.93
N ILE A 134 16.06 20.21 5.68
CA ILE A 134 17.28 20.33 4.86
C ILE A 134 17.68 21.80 4.72
N ILE A 135 16.72 22.70 4.48
CA ILE A 135 16.98 24.13 4.27
C ILE A 135 17.36 24.83 5.58
N ASN A 136 16.66 24.53 6.69
CA ASN A 136 16.84 25.25 7.95
C ASN A 136 17.97 24.67 8.83
N PHE A 137 18.24 23.37 8.74
CA PHE A 137 19.19 22.65 9.60
C PHE A 137 20.14 21.73 8.80
N PRO A 138 20.91 22.23 7.83
CA PRO A 138 21.66 21.42 6.87
C PRO A 138 22.73 20.49 7.49
N ALA A 139 23.20 20.76 8.71
CA ALA A 139 24.15 19.87 9.40
C ALA A 139 23.48 18.67 10.11
N VAL A 140 22.22 18.82 10.52
CA VAL A 140 21.50 17.86 11.39
C VAL A 140 20.10 17.49 10.88
N TRP A 141 19.76 17.86 9.65
CA TRP A 141 18.43 17.63 9.04
C TRP A 141 18.02 16.15 9.05
N TRP A 142 18.99 15.25 8.96
CA TRP A 142 18.76 13.81 8.98
C TRP A 142 18.21 13.35 10.33
N LEU A 143 18.67 13.96 11.44
CA LEU A 143 18.21 13.62 12.79
C LEU A 143 16.79 14.14 13.03
N PHE A 144 16.50 15.37 12.59
CA PHE A 144 15.14 15.92 12.64
C PHE A 144 14.16 15.15 11.74
N SER A 145 14.57 14.81 10.52
CA SER A 145 13.77 13.99 9.59
C SER A 145 13.50 12.61 10.18
N TRP A 146 14.52 11.97 10.75
CA TRP A 146 14.37 10.69 11.44
C TRP A 146 13.38 10.79 12.61
N GLY A 147 13.51 11.81 13.46
CA GLY A 147 12.58 12.07 14.56
C GLY A 147 11.14 12.30 14.08
N ALA A 148 10.97 13.06 13.00
CA ALA A 148 9.65 13.29 12.40
C ALA A 148 9.03 12.02 11.81
N VAL A 149 9.82 11.17 11.15
CA VAL A 149 9.36 9.87 10.63
C VAL A 149 8.94 8.94 11.77
N ILE A 150 9.73 8.85 12.84
CA ILE A 150 9.37 8.05 14.02
C ILE A 150 8.10 8.60 14.67
N LEU A 151 8.04 9.90 14.91
CA LEU A 151 6.89 10.53 15.55
C LEU A 151 5.62 10.31 14.72
N LEU A 152 5.68 10.52 13.40
CA LEU A 152 4.56 10.23 12.52
C LEU A 152 4.20 8.74 12.55
N GLY A 153 5.19 7.85 12.52
CA GLY A 153 4.98 6.40 12.62
C GLY A 153 4.26 5.99 13.90
N LEU A 154 4.62 6.56 15.05
CA LEU A 154 3.95 6.32 16.33
C LEU A 154 2.52 6.85 16.34
N ILE A 155 2.33 8.09 15.84
CA ILE A 155 1.00 8.68 15.70
C ILE A 155 0.14 7.78 14.81
N LEU A 156 0.63 7.37 13.65
CA LEU A 156 -0.11 6.52 12.73
C LEU A 156 -0.35 5.12 13.33
N ALA A 157 0.59 4.53 14.05
CA ALA A 157 0.37 3.23 14.70
C ALA A 157 -0.83 3.28 15.68
N ASN A 158 -1.03 4.40 16.37
CA ASN A 158 -2.16 4.58 17.28
C ASN A 158 -3.44 5.01 16.54
N LEU A 159 -3.34 5.91 15.57
CA LEU A 159 -4.49 6.45 14.82
C LEU A 159 -5.02 5.48 13.76
N THR A 160 -4.20 4.58 13.24
CA THR A 160 -4.59 3.61 12.19
C THR A 160 -5.83 2.81 12.57
N PRO A 161 -5.88 2.10 13.72
CA PRO A 161 -7.06 1.31 14.07
C PRO A 161 -8.32 2.15 14.31
N VAL A 162 -8.17 3.40 14.75
CA VAL A 162 -9.29 4.27 15.15
C VAL A 162 -9.83 5.11 14.00
N ILE A 163 -8.97 5.58 13.09
CA ILE A 163 -9.35 6.53 12.03
C ILE A 163 -9.18 5.90 10.64
N ILE A 164 -8.04 5.26 10.38
CA ILE A 164 -7.73 4.77 9.03
C ILE A 164 -8.53 3.50 8.73
N VAL A 165 -8.53 2.50 9.61
CA VAL A 165 -9.26 1.24 9.40
C VAL A 165 -10.76 1.47 9.17
N PRO A 166 -11.47 2.26 10.00
CA PRO A 166 -12.89 2.51 9.80
C PRO A 166 -13.24 3.27 8.51
N LEU A 167 -12.28 4.00 7.92
CA LEU A 167 -12.46 4.65 6.62
C LEU A 167 -12.58 3.64 5.46
N PHE A 168 -11.95 2.47 5.61
CA PHE A 168 -11.98 1.39 4.62
C PHE A 168 -13.04 0.33 4.96
N PHE A 169 -13.27 0.05 6.24
CA PHE A 169 -14.10 -1.07 6.68
C PHE A 169 -15.20 -0.64 7.63
N LYS A 170 -16.35 -1.32 7.52
CA LYS A 170 -17.43 -1.18 8.51
C LYS A 170 -17.07 -2.01 9.73
N MET A 171 -16.87 -1.33 10.85
CA MET A 171 -16.60 -1.96 12.14
C MET A 171 -17.94 -2.21 12.83
N GLU A 172 -18.30 -3.47 13.03
CA GLU A 172 -19.52 -3.86 13.76
C GLU A 172 -19.13 -4.67 15.01
N PRO A 173 -19.78 -4.43 16.16
CA PRO A 173 -19.51 -5.20 17.36
C PRO A 173 -19.93 -6.66 17.14
N LEU A 174 -19.15 -7.60 17.69
CA LEU A 174 -19.47 -9.02 17.59
C LEU A 174 -20.85 -9.30 18.22
N SER A 175 -21.77 -9.82 17.42
CA SER A 175 -23.17 -10.02 17.82
C SER A 175 -23.35 -11.17 18.80
N ASP A 176 -22.47 -12.18 18.73
CA ASP A 176 -22.55 -13.39 19.53
C ASP A 176 -21.84 -13.21 20.89
N PRO A 177 -22.58 -13.23 22.02
CA PRO A 177 -21.99 -13.09 23.35
C PRO A 177 -21.21 -14.33 23.80
N ASP A 178 -21.50 -15.52 23.30
CA ASP A 178 -20.77 -16.75 23.67
C ASP A 178 -19.38 -16.79 23.04
N LEU A 179 -19.23 -16.24 21.83
CA LEU A 179 -17.93 -16.03 21.18
C LEU A 179 -17.14 -14.84 21.77
N LYS A 180 -17.79 -13.92 22.48
CA LYS A 180 -17.10 -12.85 23.24
C LYS A 180 -16.48 -13.34 24.55
N LEU A 181 -16.98 -14.45 25.11
CA LEU A 181 -16.61 -14.96 26.43
C LEU A 181 -15.59 -16.10 26.42
N ARG A 182 -15.21 -16.61 25.25
CA ARG A 182 -14.16 -17.62 25.06
C ARG A 182 -12.84 -16.98 24.65
#